data_AF-A0A3C2AJM7-F1
#
_entry.id   AF-A0A3C2AJM7-F1
#
_cell.length_a   1.000
_cell.length_b   1.000
_cell.length_c   1.000
_cell.angle_alpha   90.00
_cell.angle_beta   90.00
_cell.angle_gamma   90.00
#
_symmetry.space_group_name_H-M   'P 1'
#
loop_
_entity.id
_entity.type
_entity.pdbx_description
1 polymer ?
#
loop_
_entity_poly.entity_id
_entity_poly.type
_entity_poly.pdbx_seq_one_letter_code
_entity_poly.pdbx_strand_id
1 'polypeptide(L)'
;LWETVFYEPERTEALYKSLTHIYVMLKNEGDFSSLEHLGVDRIDYCSFGNSNPFRIRIINKFNDNYDYFYIKTADASRVYGLELEHLLSPNRISYYVDNSTLIEEHIAGIPGDMFINTIMGTKQTNKVRLAKEFVKFNERCFVRLLGDMRSYNYVMDITPDFDDVQYRIRAIDFDQQCYEGRKNLYLPQYFKENFPLVELGMELINDKTVKQYQAEERSLIARRLIATRYRTKDLIDCMEEDNISTPEKVKQLREDLAKHHSNEDFLECENMGEILKLQLKSTLAKHIRKVRNI
;
A
#
# COMPACT_ATOMS: atom_id res chain seq x y z
N LEU A 1 9.98 12.58 -15.77
CA LEU A 1 9.82 12.36 -14.32
C LEU A 1 10.97 11.54 -13.78
N TRP A 2 11.27 10.38 -14.37
CA TRP A 2 12.49 9.62 -14.07
C TRP A 2 13.65 10.08 -14.95
N GLU A 3 14.79 10.38 -14.33
CA GLU A 3 16.03 10.81 -14.96
C GLU A 3 17.12 9.78 -14.66
N THR A 4 17.75 9.22 -15.70
CA THR A 4 18.86 8.29 -15.50
C THR A 4 20.10 9.06 -15.05
N VAL A 5 20.67 8.65 -13.92
CA VAL A 5 21.85 9.29 -13.33
C VAL A 5 23.10 8.45 -13.57
N PHE A 6 24.22 9.13 -13.80
CA PHE A 6 25.54 8.53 -14.02
C PHE A 6 26.51 9.00 -12.94
N TYR A 7 27.42 8.11 -12.55
CA TYR A 7 28.44 8.37 -11.54
C TYR A 7 29.83 8.25 -12.15
N GLU A 8 30.84 8.81 -11.48
CA GLU A 8 32.25 8.65 -11.85
C GLU A 8 32.62 7.16 -11.92
N PRO A 9 33.43 6.73 -12.91
CA PRO A 9 33.80 5.32 -13.09
C PRO A 9 34.34 4.66 -11.82
N GLU A 10 35.18 5.39 -11.06
CA GLU A 10 35.81 4.93 -9.83
C GLU A 10 34.80 4.61 -8.73
N ARG A 11 33.66 5.31 -8.70
CA ARG A 11 32.58 5.09 -7.72
C ARG A 11 31.56 4.08 -8.21
N THR A 12 31.39 3.97 -9.52
CA THR A 12 30.33 3.16 -10.15
C THR A 12 30.49 1.68 -9.81
N GLU A 13 31.70 1.13 -9.85
CA GLU A 13 31.92 -0.29 -9.53
C GLU A 13 31.51 -0.64 -8.09
N ALA A 14 31.98 0.15 -7.12
CA ALA A 14 31.66 -0.04 -5.70
C ALA A 14 30.16 0.16 -5.43
N LEU A 15 29.54 1.17 -6.05
CA LEU A 15 28.11 1.44 -5.94
C LEU A 15 27.29 0.27 -6.50
N TYR A 16 27.59 -0.17 -7.72
CA TYR A 16 26.83 -1.23 -8.39
C TYR A 16 26.93 -2.54 -7.61
N LYS A 17 28.12 -2.89 -7.11
CA LYS A 17 28.32 -4.05 -6.24
C LYS A 17 27.45 -3.97 -4.98
N SER A 18 27.38 -2.80 -4.35
CA SER A 18 26.59 -2.59 -3.12
C SER A 18 25.08 -2.67 -3.41
N LEU A 19 24.62 -2.10 -4.51
CA LEU A 19 23.22 -2.15 -4.93
C LEU A 19 22.78 -3.58 -5.31
N THR A 20 23.64 -4.34 -5.98
CA THR A 20 23.38 -5.76 -6.26
C THR A 20 23.32 -6.58 -4.97
N HIS A 21 24.19 -6.30 -4.00
CA HIS A 21 24.14 -6.95 -2.68
C HIS A 21 22.81 -6.66 -1.95
N ILE A 22 22.38 -5.41 -1.93
CA ILE A 22 21.08 -4.99 -1.36
C ILE A 22 19.94 -5.76 -2.01
N TYR A 23 19.93 -5.87 -3.34
CA TYR A 23 18.91 -6.61 -4.07
C TYR A 23 18.86 -8.10 -3.67
N VAL A 24 20.03 -8.75 -3.53
CA VAL A 24 20.09 -10.15 -3.09
C VAL A 24 19.55 -10.33 -1.68
N MET A 25 19.88 -9.42 -0.75
CA MET A 25 19.30 -9.45 0.60
C MET A 25 17.77 -9.36 0.53
N LEU A 26 17.24 -8.47 -0.31
CA LEU A 26 15.81 -8.22 -0.47
C LEU A 26 15.04 -9.40 -1.07
N LYS A 27 15.63 -10.14 -2.03
CA LYS A 27 14.95 -11.19 -2.80
C LYS A 27 15.22 -12.61 -2.31
N ASN A 28 16.43 -12.91 -1.86
CA ASN A 28 16.90 -14.28 -1.64
C ASN A 28 17.30 -14.55 -0.18
N GLU A 29 16.80 -13.77 0.78
CA GLU A 29 17.14 -13.90 2.20
C GLU A 29 18.67 -13.91 2.47
N GLY A 30 19.46 -13.27 1.59
CA GLY A 30 20.92 -13.25 1.67
C GLY A 30 21.64 -14.47 1.07
N ASP A 31 20.99 -15.28 0.24
CA ASP A 31 21.70 -16.26 -0.59
C ASP A 31 22.44 -15.57 -1.74
N PHE A 32 23.74 -15.38 -1.53
CA PHE A 32 24.67 -14.72 -2.44
C PHE A 32 25.18 -15.60 -3.58
N SER A 33 24.74 -16.85 -3.69
CA SER A 33 25.10 -17.73 -4.82
C SER A 33 24.73 -17.16 -6.19
N SER A 34 23.75 -16.24 -6.23
CA SER A 34 23.29 -15.57 -7.44
C SER A 34 24.01 -14.27 -7.81
N LEU A 35 24.92 -13.78 -6.95
CA LEU A 35 25.56 -12.46 -7.17
C LEU A 35 26.29 -12.35 -8.51
N GLU A 36 26.96 -13.41 -8.96
CA GLU A 36 27.83 -13.37 -10.14
C GLU A 36 27.08 -13.02 -11.43
N HIS A 37 25.81 -13.40 -11.52
CA HIS A 37 24.97 -13.21 -12.71
C HIS A 37 24.02 -12.03 -12.61
N LEU A 38 24.03 -11.29 -11.50
CA LEU A 38 23.25 -10.07 -11.33
C LEU A 38 24.11 -8.83 -11.62
N GLY A 39 23.47 -7.74 -12.00
CA GLY A 39 24.12 -6.45 -12.18
C GLY A 39 23.13 -5.31 -12.17
N VAL A 40 23.61 -4.09 -11.90
CA VAL A 40 22.81 -2.88 -12.08
C VAL A 40 22.84 -2.51 -13.57
N ASP A 41 21.67 -2.50 -14.21
CA ASP A 41 21.49 -2.00 -15.58
C ASP A 41 21.41 -0.47 -15.57
N ARG A 42 20.62 0.08 -14.64
CA ARG A 42 20.35 1.52 -14.60
C ARG A 42 19.93 2.02 -13.21
N ILE A 43 20.27 3.26 -12.93
CA ILE A 43 19.81 4.01 -11.76
C ILE A 43 18.99 5.21 -12.26
N ASP A 44 17.73 5.26 -11.87
CA ASP A 44 16.83 6.38 -12.20
C ASP A 44 16.52 7.18 -10.93
N TYR A 45 16.64 8.50 -11.00
CA TYR A 45 16.21 9.44 -9.96
C TYR A 45 14.86 10.04 -10.34
N CYS A 46 13.93 10.10 -9.40
CA CYS A 46 12.67 10.81 -9.60
C CYS A 46 12.82 12.24 -9.08
N SER A 47 12.75 13.22 -9.99
CA SER A 47 12.82 14.65 -9.66
C SER A 47 11.50 15.23 -9.14
N PHE A 48 10.53 14.37 -8.84
CA PHE A 48 9.17 14.75 -8.44
C PHE A 48 8.69 13.88 -7.28
N GLY A 49 7.97 14.49 -6.32
CA GLY A 49 7.44 13.83 -5.13
C GLY A 49 8.20 14.19 -3.85
N ASN A 50 7.66 13.81 -2.69
CA ASN A 50 8.19 14.23 -1.39
C ASN A 50 9.52 13.56 -1.01
N SER A 51 9.78 12.35 -1.52
CA SER A 51 10.92 11.52 -1.13
C SER A 51 12.04 11.43 -2.16
N ASN A 52 11.84 12.02 -3.36
CA ASN A 52 12.76 11.97 -4.51
C ASN A 52 13.47 10.61 -4.67
N PRO A 53 12.70 9.53 -4.88
CA PRO A 53 13.22 8.18 -4.80
C PRO A 53 14.22 7.86 -5.91
N PHE A 54 15.14 6.95 -5.62
CA PHE A 54 15.91 6.25 -6.64
C PHE A 54 15.23 4.93 -6.98
N ARG A 55 15.13 4.60 -8.27
CA ARG A 55 14.74 3.29 -8.78
C ARG A 55 15.97 2.62 -9.37
N ILE A 56 16.29 1.45 -8.86
CA ILE A 56 17.43 0.65 -9.30
C ILE A 56 16.90 -0.48 -10.16
N ARG A 57 17.35 -0.56 -11.41
CA ARG A 57 17.04 -1.65 -12.33
C ARG A 57 18.16 -2.70 -12.26
N ILE A 58 17.82 -3.90 -11.82
CA ILE A 58 18.71 -5.05 -11.78
C ILE A 58 18.45 -5.92 -12.99
N ILE A 59 19.51 -6.38 -13.65
CA ILE A 59 19.46 -7.34 -14.76
C ILE A 59 20.03 -8.67 -14.30
N ASN A 60 19.35 -9.76 -14.65
CA ASN A 60 19.90 -11.10 -14.60
C ASN A 60 20.54 -11.44 -15.96
N LYS A 61 21.87 -11.58 -15.97
CA LYS A 61 22.68 -11.78 -17.17
C LYS A 61 22.46 -13.14 -17.86
N PHE A 62 21.79 -14.10 -17.20
CA PHE A 62 21.52 -15.41 -17.81
C PHE A 62 20.24 -15.45 -18.64
N ASN A 63 19.25 -14.65 -18.30
CA ASN A 63 17.93 -14.70 -18.94
C ASN A 63 17.41 -13.33 -19.39
N ASP A 64 18.22 -12.27 -19.26
CA ASP A 64 17.88 -10.88 -19.59
C ASP A 64 16.59 -10.38 -18.93
N ASN A 65 16.22 -10.98 -17.78
CA ASN A 65 15.10 -10.50 -16.98
C ASN A 65 15.53 -9.29 -16.15
N TYR A 66 14.57 -8.40 -15.92
CA TYR A 66 14.76 -7.19 -15.15
C TYR A 66 13.90 -7.18 -13.91
N ASP A 67 14.51 -6.77 -12.81
CA ASP A 67 13.83 -6.46 -11.57
C ASP A 67 14.11 -5.03 -11.13
N TYR A 68 13.30 -4.54 -10.20
CA TYR A 68 13.41 -3.20 -9.67
C TYR A 68 13.30 -3.22 -8.14
N PHE A 69 14.00 -2.29 -7.52
CA PHE A 69 13.74 -1.88 -6.14
C PHE A 69 13.94 -0.38 -6.02
N TYR A 70 13.42 0.21 -4.95
CA TYR A 70 13.45 1.64 -4.72
C TYR A 70 14.20 1.97 -3.45
N ILE A 71 14.96 3.06 -3.48
CA ILE A 71 15.60 3.67 -2.32
C ILE A 71 14.90 5.00 -2.08
N LYS A 72 14.37 5.16 -0.87
CA LYS A 72 13.61 6.33 -0.42
C LYS A 72 14.20 6.87 0.88
N THR A 73 13.94 8.13 1.15
CA THR A 73 14.08 8.64 2.52
C THR A 73 13.00 7.95 3.38
N ALA A 74 13.36 7.46 4.56
CA ALA A 74 12.40 6.89 5.51
C ALA A 74 11.66 8.01 6.24
N ASP A 75 10.36 7.81 6.45
CA ASP A 75 9.56 8.59 7.41
C ASP A 75 8.57 7.66 8.12
N ALA A 76 8.05 8.13 9.26
CA ALA A 76 7.18 7.36 10.13
C ALA A 76 5.97 6.79 9.39
N SER A 77 5.23 7.64 8.66
CA SER A 77 4.05 7.22 7.90
C SER A 77 4.39 6.11 6.90
N ARG A 78 5.48 6.24 6.15
CA ARG A 78 5.86 5.22 5.16
C ARG A 78 6.20 3.88 5.82
N VAL A 79 6.94 3.88 6.92
CA VAL A 79 7.28 2.64 7.65
C VAL A 79 6.03 1.99 8.25
N TYR A 80 5.18 2.78 8.92
CA TYR A 80 3.91 2.26 9.46
C TYR A 80 3.00 1.73 8.37
N GLY A 81 2.93 2.39 7.22
CA GLY A 81 2.09 1.96 6.10
C GLY A 81 2.56 0.65 5.48
N LEU A 82 3.88 0.47 5.36
CA LEU A 82 4.48 -0.79 4.91
C LEU A 82 4.21 -1.93 5.91
N GLU A 83 4.40 -1.72 7.21
CA GLU A 83 4.07 -2.74 8.22
C GLU A 83 2.57 -3.06 8.22
N LEU A 84 1.69 -2.06 8.19
CA LEU A 84 0.23 -2.28 8.17
C LEU A 84 -0.24 -2.98 6.90
N GLU A 85 0.37 -2.69 5.74
CA GLU A 85 0.12 -3.45 4.51
C GLU A 85 0.59 -4.90 4.66
N HIS A 86 1.83 -5.11 5.11
CA HIS A 86 2.38 -6.45 5.31
C HIS A 86 1.57 -7.30 6.30
N LEU A 87 1.10 -6.70 7.40
CA LEU A 87 0.38 -7.40 8.47
C LEU A 87 -1.11 -7.63 8.11
N LEU A 88 -1.77 -6.65 7.51
CA LEU A 88 -3.24 -6.65 7.38
C LEU A 88 -3.75 -6.88 5.95
N SER A 89 -2.90 -6.78 4.93
CA SER A 89 -3.23 -7.08 3.53
C SER A 89 -2.72 -8.47 3.13
N PRO A 90 -3.30 -9.13 2.10
CA PRO A 90 -2.68 -10.29 1.48
C PRO A 90 -1.44 -9.98 0.65
N ASN A 91 -1.18 -8.71 0.35
CA ASN A 91 0.00 -8.30 -0.36
C ASN A 91 1.18 -8.29 0.61
N ARG A 92 2.07 -9.29 0.51
CA ARG A 92 3.36 -9.20 1.18
C ARG A 92 4.22 -8.14 0.50
N ILE A 93 4.95 -7.40 1.31
CA ILE A 93 5.95 -6.44 0.86
C ILE A 93 7.27 -6.80 1.53
N SER A 94 8.34 -6.84 0.73
CA SER A 94 9.70 -6.96 1.20
C SER A 94 10.34 -5.58 1.21
N TYR A 95 10.89 -5.18 2.34
CA TYR A 95 11.53 -3.88 2.50
C TYR A 95 12.52 -3.92 3.66
N TYR A 96 13.46 -2.97 3.67
CA TYR A 96 14.41 -2.74 4.76
C TYR A 96 14.43 -1.28 5.14
N VAL A 97 14.65 -1.01 6.42
CA VAL A 97 14.85 0.33 6.95
C VAL A 97 16.18 0.33 7.70
N ASP A 98 17.04 1.29 7.38
CA ASP A 98 18.25 1.58 8.13
C ASP A 98 18.38 3.10 8.28
N ASN A 99 18.34 3.59 9.52
CA ASN A 99 18.30 5.02 9.85
C ASN A 99 17.23 5.77 9.01
N SER A 100 17.67 6.70 8.15
CA SER A 100 16.80 7.48 7.27
C SER A 100 16.65 6.89 5.87
N THR A 101 17.08 5.65 5.65
CA THR A 101 17.02 4.99 4.35
C THR A 101 16.00 3.86 4.38
N LEU A 102 15.05 3.92 3.46
CA LEU A 102 14.08 2.87 3.20
C LEU A 102 14.40 2.24 1.84
N ILE A 103 14.44 0.92 1.80
CA ILE A 103 14.62 0.12 0.59
C ILE A 103 13.37 -0.73 0.43
N GLU A 104 12.65 -0.58 -0.67
CA GLU A 104 11.42 -1.34 -0.92
C GLU A 104 11.49 -2.12 -2.24
N GLU A 105 10.96 -3.33 -2.21
CA GLU A 105 10.81 -4.16 -3.40
C GLU A 105 9.78 -3.54 -4.35
N HIS A 106 10.01 -3.68 -5.66
CA HIS A 106 9.01 -3.27 -6.63
C HIS A 106 7.73 -4.09 -6.53
N ILE A 107 6.62 -3.37 -6.30
CA ILE A 107 5.28 -3.94 -6.37
C ILE A 107 4.85 -3.98 -7.84
N ALA A 108 4.85 -5.18 -8.42
CA ALA A 108 4.46 -5.40 -9.81
C ALA A 108 2.96 -5.12 -10.04
N GLY A 109 2.67 -4.48 -11.18
CA GLY A 109 1.33 -4.22 -11.66
C GLY A 109 1.30 -3.04 -12.63
N ILE A 110 0.14 -2.82 -13.26
CA ILE A 110 -0.08 -1.72 -14.19
C ILE A 110 -0.47 -0.48 -13.38
N PRO A 111 0.21 0.67 -13.50
CA PRO A 111 -0.21 1.90 -12.81
C PRO A 111 -1.69 2.19 -13.03
N GLY A 112 -2.42 2.55 -11.97
CA GLY A 112 -3.88 2.65 -12.01
C GLY A 112 -4.37 3.70 -13.01
N ASP A 113 -3.68 4.83 -13.14
CA ASP A 113 -3.93 5.87 -14.14
C ASP A 113 -3.77 5.33 -15.58
N MET A 114 -2.70 4.58 -15.82
CA MET A 114 -2.46 3.91 -17.11
C MET A 114 -3.53 2.86 -17.41
N PHE A 115 -3.91 2.05 -16.41
CA PHE A 115 -4.93 1.03 -16.56
C PHE A 115 -6.29 1.63 -16.91
N ILE A 116 -6.71 2.69 -16.20
CA ILE A 116 -7.95 3.44 -16.46
C ILE A 116 -7.97 3.97 -17.90
N ASN A 117 -6.86 4.56 -18.35
CA ASN A 117 -6.78 5.22 -19.65
C ASN A 117 -6.67 4.24 -20.84
N THR A 118 -6.09 3.04 -20.65
CA THR A 118 -5.72 2.16 -21.77
C THR A 118 -6.44 0.82 -21.79
N ILE A 119 -6.75 0.22 -20.63
CA ILE A 119 -7.25 -1.16 -20.55
C ILE A 119 -8.70 -1.22 -20.09
N MET A 120 -9.10 -0.38 -19.14
CA MET A 120 -10.42 -0.42 -18.51
C MET A 120 -11.58 -0.38 -19.51
N GLY A 121 -11.45 0.40 -20.60
CA GLY A 121 -12.47 0.54 -21.65
C GLY A 121 -12.54 -0.61 -22.66
N THR A 122 -11.60 -1.56 -22.62
CA THR A 122 -11.53 -2.65 -23.60
C THR A 122 -12.61 -3.70 -23.37
N LYS A 123 -12.96 -4.46 -24.42
CA LYS A 123 -14.01 -5.50 -24.35
C LYS A 123 -13.61 -6.70 -23.48
N GLN A 124 -12.30 -6.90 -23.29
CA GLN A 124 -11.73 -7.99 -22.49
C GLN A 124 -11.84 -7.72 -20.98
N THR A 125 -12.06 -6.46 -20.57
CA THR A 125 -12.13 -6.10 -19.16
C THR A 125 -13.44 -6.60 -18.54
N ASN A 126 -13.34 -7.55 -17.60
CA ASN A 126 -14.46 -7.91 -16.73
C ASN A 126 -14.76 -6.77 -15.73
N LYS A 127 -15.64 -5.86 -16.15
CA LYS A 127 -16.04 -4.65 -15.43
C LYS A 127 -16.65 -4.92 -14.05
N VAL A 128 -17.42 -6.00 -13.89
CA VAL A 128 -18.06 -6.34 -12.61
C VAL A 128 -17.00 -6.74 -11.58
N ARG A 129 -16.00 -7.53 -11.98
CA ARG A 129 -14.89 -7.91 -11.09
C ARG A 129 -14.01 -6.72 -10.74
N LEU A 130 -13.75 -5.84 -11.71
CA LEU A 130 -13.02 -4.60 -11.47
C LEU A 130 -13.74 -3.70 -10.45
N ALA A 131 -15.05 -3.49 -10.62
CA ALA A 131 -15.86 -2.71 -9.69
C ALA A 131 -15.87 -3.35 -8.28
N LYS A 132 -15.97 -4.69 -8.20
CA LYS A 132 -15.88 -5.43 -6.93
C LYS A 132 -14.54 -5.17 -6.23
N GLU A 133 -13.42 -5.25 -6.95
CA GLU A 133 -12.11 -5.00 -6.36
C GLU A 133 -11.96 -3.55 -5.91
N PHE A 134 -12.51 -2.57 -6.66
CA PHE A 134 -12.45 -1.16 -6.24
C PHE A 134 -13.22 -0.91 -4.93
N VAL A 135 -14.40 -1.52 -4.75
CA VAL A 135 -15.14 -1.47 -3.47
C VAL A 135 -14.29 -2.05 -2.33
N LYS A 136 -13.63 -3.18 -2.56
CA LYS A 136 -12.76 -3.81 -1.55
C LYS A 136 -11.52 -2.98 -1.24
N PHE A 137 -10.88 -2.41 -2.25
CA PHE A 137 -9.72 -1.55 -2.08
C PHE A 137 -10.06 -0.30 -1.27
N ASN A 138 -11.20 0.31 -1.55
CA ASN A 138 -11.70 1.46 -0.80
C ASN A 138 -11.92 1.14 0.68
N GLU A 139 -12.56 -0.01 0.97
CA GLU A 139 -12.72 -0.49 2.34
C GLU A 139 -11.37 -0.78 3.03
N ARG A 140 -10.42 -1.39 2.30
CA ARG A 140 -9.09 -1.73 2.82
C ARG A 140 -8.29 -0.47 3.20
N CYS A 141 -8.42 0.60 2.42
CA CYS A 141 -7.80 1.89 2.72
C CYS A 141 -8.42 2.50 3.97
N PHE A 142 -9.76 2.50 4.05
CA PHE A 142 -10.47 3.12 5.16
C PHE A 142 -10.28 2.40 6.51
N VAL A 143 -10.30 1.06 6.52
CA VAL A 143 -10.10 0.27 7.75
C VAL A 143 -8.74 0.57 8.38
N ARG A 144 -7.72 0.82 7.55
CA ARG A 144 -6.35 1.05 8.01
C ARG A 144 -5.97 2.52 8.05
N LEU A 145 -6.82 3.43 7.60
CA LEU A 145 -6.50 4.85 7.43
C LEU A 145 -5.27 5.06 6.53
N LEU A 146 -5.26 4.40 5.36
CA LEU A 146 -4.29 4.63 4.29
C LEU A 146 -4.81 5.73 3.35
N GLY A 147 -4.17 6.90 3.38
CA GLY A 147 -4.64 8.11 2.72
C GLY A 147 -4.15 8.29 1.28
N ASP A 148 -4.71 9.28 0.57
CA ASP A 148 -4.26 9.77 -0.76
C ASP A 148 -4.07 8.70 -1.84
N MET A 149 -4.97 7.72 -1.87
CA MET A 149 -4.94 6.62 -2.84
C MET A 149 -5.54 7.03 -4.19
N ARG A 150 -4.83 7.92 -4.89
CA ARG A 150 -5.11 8.31 -6.28
C ARG A 150 -4.66 7.24 -7.26
N SER A 151 -5.12 7.32 -8.51
CA SER A 151 -4.85 6.29 -9.51
C SER A 151 -3.37 6.06 -9.83
N TYR A 152 -2.49 7.02 -9.57
CA TYR A 152 -1.03 6.86 -9.69
C TYR A 152 -0.33 6.35 -8.42
N ASN A 153 -1.04 6.20 -7.29
CA ASN A 153 -0.53 5.69 -6.01
C ASN A 153 -0.87 4.21 -5.76
N TYR A 154 -1.44 3.53 -6.75
CA TYR A 154 -1.66 2.09 -6.74
C TYR A 154 -1.43 1.48 -8.12
N VAL A 155 -1.23 0.16 -8.15
CA VAL A 155 -1.16 -0.64 -9.36
C VAL A 155 -2.31 -1.64 -9.42
N MET A 156 -2.71 -1.98 -10.64
CA MET A 156 -3.63 -3.07 -10.97
C MET A 156 -2.82 -4.33 -11.30
N ASP A 157 -3.01 -5.35 -10.48
CA ASP A 157 -2.53 -6.71 -10.75
C ASP A 157 -3.67 -7.52 -11.37
N ILE A 158 -3.37 -8.19 -12.48
CA ILE A 158 -4.33 -8.91 -13.32
C ILE A 158 -3.85 -10.34 -13.42
N THR A 159 -4.54 -11.25 -12.75
CA THR A 159 -4.20 -12.67 -12.74
C THR A 159 -5.22 -13.45 -13.56
N PRO A 160 -4.83 -14.13 -14.65
CA PRO A 160 -5.70 -15.09 -15.32
C PRO A 160 -6.08 -16.23 -14.36
N ASP A 161 -7.35 -16.60 -14.34
CA ASP A 161 -7.92 -17.68 -13.55
C ASP A 161 -8.59 -18.68 -14.51
N PHE A 162 -8.91 -19.90 -14.03
CA PHE A 162 -9.39 -20.99 -14.88
C PHE A 162 -10.59 -20.61 -15.76
N ASP A 163 -11.54 -19.83 -15.21
CA ASP A 163 -12.77 -19.43 -15.91
C ASP A 163 -12.80 -17.95 -16.33
N ASP A 164 -11.89 -17.09 -15.85
CA ASP A 164 -12.02 -15.63 -15.96
C ASP A 164 -10.74 -14.90 -15.49
N VAL A 165 -10.82 -13.59 -15.23
CA VAL A 165 -9.71 -12.77 -14.73
C VAL A 165 -9.92 -12.30 -13.29
N GLN A 166 -8.89 -12.27 -12.47
CA GLN A 166 -8.91 -11.65 -11.15
C GLN A 166 -8.17 -10.31 -11.18
N TYR A 167 -8.82 -9.28 -10.63
CA TYR A 167 -8.22 -7.96 -10.43
C TYR A 167 -7.85 -7.80 -8.97
N ARG A 168 -6.67 -7.22 -8.71
CA ARG A 168 -6.24 -6.81 -7.39
C ARG A 168 -5.64 -5.41 -7.45
N ILE A 169 -6.16 -4.50 -6.64
CA ILE A 169 -5.53 -3.18 -6.48
C ILE A 169 -4.53 -3.27 -5.33
N ARG A 170 -3.28 -2.86 -5.61
CA ARG A 170 -2.16 -2.85 -4.65
C ARG A 170 -1.64 -1.42 -4.50
N ALA A 171 -1.67 -0.89 -3.29
CA ALA A 171 -1.07 0.40 -2.99
C ALA A 171 0.46 0.33 -3.20
N ILE A 172 1.05 1.43 -3.66
CA ILE A 172 2.50 1.54 -3.90
C ILE A 172 3.13 2.76 -3.21
N ASP A 173 2.32 3.70 -2.73
CA ASP A 173 2.79 4.81 -1.90
C ASP A 173 2.11 4.76 -0.53
N PHE A 174 2.92 4.83 0.53
CA PHE A 174 2.48 4.64 1.91
C PHE A 174 2.78 5.87 2.78
N ASP A 175 3.20 6.97 2.18
CA ASP A 175 3.58 8.21 2.87
C ASP A 175 2.39 8.94 3.54
N GLN A 176 1.15 8.60 3.16
CA GLN A 176 -0.08 9.12 3.76
C GLN A 176 -0.76 8.16 4.74
N GLN A 177 -0.04 7.18 5.28
CA GLN A 177 -0.55 6.31 6.33
C GLN A 177 -0.81 7.12 7.60
N CYS A 178 -2.07 7.10 8.08
CA CYS A 178 -2.50 7.79 9.31
C CYS A 178 -2.08 9.27 9.37
N TYR A 179 -1.91 9.94 8.22
CA TYR A 179 -1.40 11.31 8.19
C TYR A 179 -2.50 12.37 8.06
N GLU A 180 -3.53 12.10 7.28
CA GLU A 180 -4.53 13.09 6.87
C GLU A 180 -5.66 13.34 7.89
N GLY A 181 -6.06 14.61 8.04
CA GLY A 181 -7.10 14.97 9.00
C GLY A 181 -8.53 14.69 8.52
N ARG A 182 -8.77 14.77 7.20
CA ARG A 182 -10.12 14.60 6.64
C ARG A 182 -10.39 13.13 6.35
N LYS A 183 -11.47 12.58 6.90
CA LYS A 183 -11.84 11.16 6.70
C LYS A 183 -11.93 10.78 5.21
N ASN A 184 -12.42 11.68 4.36
CA ASN A 184 -12.59 11.43 2.93
C ASN A 184 -11.28 11.18 2.19
N LEU A 185 -10.13 11.59 2.73
CA LEU A 185 -8.82 11.32 2.12
C LEU A 185 -8.38 9.85 2.30
N TYR A 186 -9.05 9.09 3.17
CA TYR A 186 -8.87 7.65 3.36
C TYR A 186 -9.83 6.79 2.52
N LEU A 187 -10.63 7.43 1.67
CA LEU A 187 -11.67 6.81 0.87
C LEU A 187 -11.38 7.09 -0.62
N PRO A 188 -10.70 6.16 -1.33
CA PRO A 188 -10.28 6.31 -2.72
C PRO A 188 -11.35 6.86 -3.67
N GLN A 189 -12.64 6.58 -3.44
CA GLN A 189 -13.76 7.08 -4.24
C GLN A 189 -13.89 8.62 -4.31
N TYR A 190 -13.29 9.38 -3.39
CA TYR A 190 -13.39 10.84 -3.41
C TYR A 190 -12.32 11.53 -4.25
N PHE A 191 -11.36 10.79 -4.79
CA PHE A 191 -10.35 11.34 -5.69
C PHE A 191 -10.88 11.38 -7.13
N LYS A 192 -10.72 12.53 -7.79
CA LYS A 192 -11.19 12.76 -9.17
C LYS A 192 -10.57 11.76 -10.15
N GLU A 193 -9.31 11.41 -9.91
CA GLU A 193 -8.56 10.46 -10.72
C GLU A 193 -9.15 9.05 -10.69
N ASN A 194 -9.93 8.72 -9.67
CA ASN A 194 -10.61 7.43 -9.52
C ASN A 194 -12.08 7.47 -9.99
N PHE A 195 -12.58 8.62 -10.46
CA PHE A 195 -13.97 8.78 -10.87
C PHE A 195 -14.46 7.71 -11.87
N PRO A 196 -13.67 7.29 -12.88
CA PRO A 196 -14.13 6.24 -13.80
C PRO A 196 -14.39 4.88 -13.12
N LEU A 197 -13.64 4.55 -12.06
CA LEU A 197 -13.88 3.35 -11.25
C LEU A 197 -15.12 3.50 -10.35
N VAL A 198 -15.38 4.72 -9.88
CA VAL A 198 -16.58 5.04 -9.09
C VAL A 198 -17.84 4.91 -9.96
N GLU A 199 -17.84 5.49 -11.16
CA GLU A 199 -18.95 5.36 -12.11
C GLU A 199 -19.25 3.90 -12.43
N LEU A 200 -18.21 3.10 -12.66
CA LEU A 200 -18.34 1.66 -12.89
C LEU A 200 -19.02 0.94 -11.71
N GLY A 201 -18.64 1.31 -10.49
CA GLY A 201 -19.26 0.79 -9.27
C GLY A 201 -20.73 1.18 -9.16
N MET A 202 -21.06 2.43 -9.45
CA MET A 202 -22.44 2.96 -9.40
C MET A 202 -23.34 2.30 -10.46
N GLU A 203 -22.80 1.98 -11.64
CA GLU A 203 -23.54 1.34 -12.72
C GLU A 203 -23.80 -0.16 -12.43
N LEU A 204 -22.81 -0.87 -11.87
CA LEU A 204 -22.82 -2.33 -11.82
C LEU A 204 -23.10 -2.94 -10.45
N ILE A 205 -22.97 -2.18 -9.35
CA ILE A 205 -23.03 -2.71 -8.00
C ILE A 205 -24.07 -1.97 -7.18
N ASN A 206 -25.09 -2.70 -6.69
CA ASN A 206 -26.07 -2.15 -5.75
C ASN A 206 -25.55 -2.10 -4.30
N ASP A 207 -26.19 -1.29 -3.46
CA ASP A 207 -25.81 -1.07 -2.05
C ASP A 207 -25.68 -2.35 -1.21
N LYS A 208 -26.53 -3.36 -1.47
CA LYS A 208 -26.49 -4.63 -0.73
C LYS A 208 -25.20 -5.39 -1.07
N THR A 209 -24.83 -5.40 -2.35
CA THR A 209 -23.59 -6.02 -2.84
C THR A 209 -22.36 -5.24 -2.36
N VAL A 210 -22.41 -3.90 -2.32
CA VAL A 210 -21.33 -3.08 -1.73
C VAL A 210 -21.06 -3.50 -0.29
N LYS A 211 -22.11 -3.55 0.55
CA LYS A 211 -21.99 -3.97 1.95
C LYS A 211 -21.46 -5.39 2.10
N GLN A 212 -21.82 -6.29 1.18
CA GLN A 212 -21.27 -7.64 1.16
C GLN A 212 -19.76 -7.62 0.88
N TYR A 213 -19.30 -6.91 -0.15
CA TYR A 213 -17.88 -6.85 -0.50
C TYR A 213 -17.04 -6.17 0.59
N GLN A 214 -17.58 -5.15 1.25
CA GLN A 214 -16.96 -4.56 2.45
C GLN A 214 -16.84 -5.59 3.59
N ALA A 215 -17.89 -6.37 3.84
CA ALA A 215 -17.88 -7.40 4.87
C ALA A 215 -16.91 -8.55 4.56
N GLU A 216 -16.76 -8.93 3.29
CA GLU A 216 -15.74 -9.89 2.84
C GLU A 216 -14.34 -9.36 3.15
N GLU A 217 -14.03 -8.12 2.78
CA GLU A 217 -12.71 -7.52 3.01
C GLU A 217 -12.40 -7.39 4.52
N ARG A 218 -13.34 -6.87 5.31
CA ARG A 218 -13.20 -6.81 6.78
C ARG A 218 -12.97 -8.17 7.42
N SER A 219 -13.58 -9.23 6.88
CA SER A 219 -13.37 -10.59 7.39
C SER A 219 -11.96 -11.10 7.09
N LEU A 220 -11.39 -10.77 5.92
CA LEU A 220 -10.00 -11.08 5.57
C LEU A 220 -9.02 -10.33 6.48
N ILE A 221 -9.23 -9.03 6.67
CA ILE A 221 -8.41 -8.21 7.56
C ILE A 221 -8.50 -8.72 9.00
N ALA A 222 -9.70 -9.06 9.49
CA ALA A 222 -9.88 -9.59 10.85
C ALA A 222 -9.13 -10.91 11.08
N ARG A 223 -9.13 -11.84 10.11
CA ARG A 223 -8.35 -13.08 10.19
C ARG A 223 -6.85 -12.79 10.29
N ARG A 224 -6.35 -11.85 9.49
CA ARG A 224 -4.94 -11.43 9.52
C ARG A 224 -4.59 -10.80 10.85
N LEU A 225 -5.38 -9.85 11.32
CA LEU A 225 -5.20 -9.19 12.62
C LEU A 225 -5.15 -10.20 13.78
N ILE A 226 -5.95 -11.28 13.74
CA ILE A 226 -5.88 -12.34 14.75
C ILE A 226 -4.55 -13.09 14.67
N ALA A 227 -4.11 -13.45 13.46
CA ALA A 227 -2.85 -14.16 13.23
C ALA A 227 -1.62 -13.31 13.61
N THR A 228 -1.69 -11.99 13.40
CA THR A 228 -0.59 -11.04 13.65
C THR A 228 -0.82 -10.17 14.89
N ARG A 229 -1.67 -10.61 15.83
CA ARG A 229 -2.17 -9.76 16.93
C ARG A 229 -1.08 -9.11 17.78
N TYR A 230 -0.01 -9.84 18.06
CA TYR A 230 1.09 -9.34 18.89
C TYR A 230 1.91 -8.30 18.12
N ARG A 231 2.36 -8.64 16.90
CA ARG A 231 3.07 -7.69 16.02
C ARG A 231 2.26 -6.43 15.72
N THR A 232 0.96 -6.57 15.48
CA THR A 232 0.09 -5.41 15.23
C THR A 232 -0.09 -4.57 16.48
N LYS A 233 -0.15 -5.20 17.66
CA LYS A 233 -0.18 -4.47 18.93
C LYS A 233 1.11 -3.68 19.12
N ASP A 234 2.28 -4.33 19.00
CA ASP A 234 3.57 -3.69 19.20
C ASP A 234 3.75 -2.49 18.24
N LEU A 235 3.30 -2.64 16.99
CA LEU A 235 3.28 -1.54 16.01
C LEU A 235 2.39 -0.37 16.46
N ILE A 236 1.16 -0.65 16.91
CA ILE A 236 0.23 0.37 17.38
C ILE A 236 0.77 1.06 18.64
N ASP A 237 1.37 0.31 19.57
CA ASP A 237 1.95 0.87 20.78
C ASP A 237 3.08 1.87 20.42
N CYS A 238 3.91 1.56 19.41
CA CYS A 238 4.87 2.55 18.86
C CYS A 238 4.19 3.78 18.25
N MET A 239 3.10 3.59 17.49
CA MET A 239 2.35 4.70 16.88
C MET A 239 1.65 5.60 17.91
N GLU A 240 1.29 5.07 19.09
CA GLU A 240 0.70 5.84 20.19
C GLU A 240 1.72 6.78 20.85
N GLU A 241 3.02 6.49 20.75
CA GLU A 241 4.10 7.32 21.27
C GLU A 241 4.70 8.30 20.24
N ASP A 242 4.24 8.23 18.98
CA ASP A 242 4.81 8.97 17.85
C ASP A 242 3.93 10.15 17.39
N ASN A 243 4.57 11.18 16.84
CA ASN A 243 3.92 12.36 16.27
C ASN A 243 3.78 12.22 14.75
N ILE A 244 2.90 11.33 14.31
CA ILE A 244 2.68 11.02 12.88
C ILE A 244 2.10 12.21 12.11
N SER A 245 1.27 13.03 12.76
CA SER A 245 0.55 14.13 12.12
C SER A 245 0.40 15.33 13.05
N THR A 246 -0.18 16.42 12.55
CA THR A 246 -0.38 17.64 13.33
C THR A 246 -1.58 17.53 14.27
N PRO A 247 -1.59 18.25 15.42
CA PRO A 247 -2.72 18.26 16.34
C PRO A 247 -4.05 18.64 15.68
N GLU A 248 -4.03 19.55 14.70
CA GLU A 248 -5.22 19.96 13.96
C GLU A 248 -5.79 18.82 13.13
N LYS A 249 -4.92 18.04 12.46
CA LYS A 249 -5.33 16.88 11.67
C LYS A 249 -5.86 15.76 12.56
N VAL A 250 -5.20 15.50 13.69
CA VAL A 250 -5.68 14.52 14.70
C VAL A 250 -7.07 14.90 15.18
N LYS A 251 -7.26 16.17 15.58
CA LYS A 251 -8.57 16.68 16.04
C LYS A 251 -9.65 16.55 14.97
N GLN A 252 -9.35 16.92 13.72
CA GLN A 252 -10.30 16.80 12.62
C GLN A 252 -10.71 15.34 12.39
N LEU A 253 -9.72 14.43 12.36
CA LEU A 253 -9.97 13.03 12.02
C LEU A 253 -10.81 12.35 13.10
N ARG A 254 -10.49 12.59 14.37
CA ARG A 254 -11.25 11.99 15.47
C ARG A 254 -12.70 12.47 15.52
N GLU A 255 -12.96 13.75 15.21
CA GLU A 255 -14.32 14.28 15.10
C GLU A 255 -15.09 13.69 13.91
N ASP A 256 -14.44 13.54 12.75
CA ASP A 256 -15.05 12.92 11.57
C ASP A 256 -15.37 11.43 11.81
N LEU A 257 -14.48 10.70 12.47
CA LEU A 257 -14.67 9.27 12.78
C LEU A 257 -15.68 9.05 13.90
N ALA A 258 -15.73 9.92 14.91
CA ALA A 258 -16.77 9.89 15.93
C ALA A 258 -18.17 9.97 15.30
N LYS A 259 -18.36 10.91 14.37
CA LYS A 259 -19.61 11.06 13.60
C LYS A 259 -19.86 9.84 12.70
N HIS A 260 -18.84 9.35 11.99
CA HIS A 260 -18.99 8.25 11.04
C HIS A 260 -19.41 6.94 11.71
N HIS A 261 -18.83 6.61 12.87
CA HIS A 261 -19.13 5.39 13.61
C HIS A 261 -20.23 5.56 14.65
N SER A 262 -20.68 6.80 14.90
CA SER A 262 -21.53 7.15 16.04
C SER A 262 -20.92 6.66 17.36
N ASN A 263 -19.63 6.97 17.56
CA ASN A 263 -18.85 6.54 18.72
C ASN A 263 -18.04 7.74 19.28
N GLU A 264 -18.45 8.25 20.44
CA GLU A 264 -17.79 9.40 21.08
C GLU A 264 -16.39 9.06 21.63
N ASP A 265 -16.05 7.77 21.82
CA ASP A 265 -14.72 7.35 22.28
C ASP A 265 -13.59 7.89 21.39
N PHE A 266 -13.86 8.19 20.11
CA PHE A 266 -12.87 8.81 19.22
C PHE A 266 -12.46 10.21 19.70
N LEU A 267 -13.36 10.98 20.32
CA LEU A 267 -13.08 12.35 20.75
C LEU A 267 -11.99 12.42 21.84
N GLU A 268 -11.79 11.32 22.56
CA GLU A 268 -10.76 11.17 23.58
C GLU A 268 -9.38 10.82 23.00
N CYS A 269 -9.28 10.45 21.72
CA CYS A 269 -7.99 10.13 21.11
C CYS A 269 -7.09 11.36 20.99
N GLU A 270 -5.85 11.26 21.46
CA GLU A 270 -4.85 12.33 21.50
C GLU A 270 -3.86 12.27 20.33
N ASN A 271 -3.69 11.10 19.69
CA ASN A 271 -2.77 10.89 18.59
C ASN A 271 -3.32 9.93 17.51
N MET A 272 -2.57 9.74 16.42
CA MET A 272 -2.97 8.91 15.28
C MET A 272 -2.96 7.40 15.57
N GLY A 273 -2.09 6.93 16.48
CA GLY A 273 -2.05 5.53 16.92
C GLY A 273 -3.34 5.13 17.64
N GLU A 274 -3.80 5.97 18.57
CA GLU A 274 -5.05 5.75 19.30
C GLU A 274 -6.27 5.74 18.36
N ILE A 275 -6.30 6.69 17.41
CA ILE A 275 -7.34 6.74 16.37
C ILE A 275 -7.34 5.45 15.56
N LEU A 276 -6.18 4.97 15.10
CA LEU A 276 -6.09 3.74 14.31
C LEU A 276 -6.55 2.52 15.11
N LYS A 277 -6.14 2.40 16.37
CA LYS A 277 -6.55 1.32 17.27
C LYS A 277 -8.06 1.27 17.43
N LEU A 278 -8.69 2.42 17.67
CA LEU A 278 -10.15 2.52 17.81
C LEU A 278 -10.87 2.30 16.47
N GLN A 279 -10.29 2.74 15.35
CA GLN A 279 -10.80 2.47 14.00
C GLN A 279 -10.81 0.97 13.70
N LEU A 280 -9.71 0.25 13.94
CA LEU A 280 -9.61 -1.20 13.75
C LEU A 280 -10.62 -1.92 14.65
N LYS A 281 -10.76 -1.51 15.91
CA LYS A 281 -11.76 -2.07 16.84
C LYS A 281 -13.19 -1.84 16.32
N SER A 282 -13.52 -0.62 15.95
CA SER A 282 -14.87 -0.22 15.48
C SER A 282 -15.28 -0.95 14.20
N THR A 283 -14.34 -1.12 13.27
CA THR A 283 -14.59 -1.77 11.97
C THR A 283 -14.56 -3.30 12.03
N LEU A 284 -13.69 -3.89 12.85
CA LEU A 284 -13.40 -5.34 12.81
C LEU A 284 -13.99 -6.14 13.98
N ALA A 285 -14.43 -5.54 15.09
CA ALA A 285 -14.85 -6.29 16.28
C ALA A 285 -15.92 -7.37 15.99
N LYS A 286 -16.93 -7.04 15.17
CA LYS A 286 -17.98 -8.01 14.77
C LYS A 286 -17.40 -9.17 13.97
N HIS A 287 -16.41 -8.92 13.12
CA HIS A 287 -15.76 -9.93 12.28
C HIS A 287 -14.82 -10.82 13.10
N ILE A 288 -14.06 -10.24 14.03
CA ILE A 288 -13.18 -10.98 14.95
C ILE A 288 -13.99 -11.98 15.79
N ARG A 289 -15.14 -11.56 16.34
CA ARG A 289 -16.04 -12.46 17.09
C ARG A 289 -16.53 -13.63 16.24
N LYS A 290 -16.91 -13.37 14.98
CA LYS A 290 -17.35 -14.42 14.05
C LYS A 290 -16.22 -15.39 13.73
N VAL A 291 -15.00 -14.90 13.46
CA VAL A 291 -13.85 -15.73 13.11
C VAL A 291 -13.42 -16.63 14.27
N ARG A 292 -13.48 -16.15 15.52
CA ARG A 292 -13.12 -16.94 16.71
C ARG A 292 -14.14 -18.01 17.10
N ASN A 293 -15.37 -17.91 16.60
CA ASN A 293 -16.45 -18.86 16.87
C ASN A 293 -16.55 -19.97 15.82
N ILE A 294 -15.62 -20.01 14.87
CA ILE A 294 -15.43 -21.07 13.86
C ILE A 294 -14.23 -21.89 14.29
#